data_AF-A0A4Q3C3S2-F1
#
_entry.id   AF-A0A4Q3C3S2-F1
#
_cell.length_a   1.000
_cell.length_b   1.000
_cell.length_c   1.000
_cell.angle_alpha   90.00
_cell.angle_beta   90.00
_cell.angle_gamma   90.00
#
_symmetry.space_group_name_H-M   'P 1'
#
loop_
_entity.id
_entity.type
_entity.pdbx_description
1 polymer ?
#
loop_
_entity_poly.entity_id
_entity_poly.type
_entity_poly.pdbx_seq_one_letter_code
_entity_poly.pdbx_strand_id
1 'polypeptide(L)' 'DSCFLFLETDDFDRDHARMVSQGVHFREAPRSEAYGKVAVFEDLHDNAWDLIGPA' A
#
# COMPACT_ATOMS: atom_id res chain seq x y z
N ASP A 1 -10.11 -5.35 -11.61
CA ASP A 1 -9.16 -4.84 -10.60
C ASP A 1 -9.78 -3.75 -9.75
N SER A 2 -10.63 -4.13 -8.80
CA SER A 2 -11.13 -3.19 -7.79
C SER A 2 -10.75 -3.75 -6.42
N CYS A 3 -9.85 -3.04 -5.74
CA CYS A 3 -9.54 -3.26 -4.33
C CYS A 3 -10.64 -2.61 -3.49
N PHE A 4 -11.13 -3.29 -2.43
CA PHE A 4 -12.19 -2.78 -1.55
C PHE A 4 -11.69 -2.53 -0.12
N LEU A 5 -10.39 -2.72 0.13
CA LEU A 5 -9.76 -2.65 1.45
C LEU A 5 -8.68 -1.58 1.44
N PHE A 6 -8.66 -0.76 2.50
CA PHE A 6 -7.78 0.39 2.62
C PHE A 6 -7.08 0.37 3.98
N LEU A 7 -5.78 0.68 3.97
CA LEU A 7 -4.95 0.92 5.14
C LEU A 7 -4.32 2.31 5.02
N GLU A 8 -4.78 3.25 5.84
CA GLU A 8 -4.23 4.60 5.88
C GLU A 8 -3.00 4.68 6.79
N THR A 9 -2.03 5.51 6.41
CA THR A 9 -0.84 5.83 7.19
C THR A 9 -0.51 7.32 7.14
N ASP A 10 0.16 7.83 8.17
CA ASP A 10 0.68 9.20 8.22
C ASP A 10 2.01 9.37 7.45
N ASP A 11 2.70 8.27 7.16
CA ASP A 11 4.03 8.25 6.56
C ASP A 11 4.16 7.02 5.66
N PHE A 12 3.75 7.21 4.40
CA PHE A 12 3.75 6.18 3.39
C PHE A 12 5.12 5.54 3.21
N ASP A 13 6.18 6.36 3.11
CA ASP A 13 7.51 5.88 2.75
C ASP A 13 8.12 5.04 3.86
N ARG A 14 7.97 5.45 5.12
CA ARG A 14 8.41 4.66 6.29
C ARG A 14 7.69 3.32 6.35
N ASP A 15 6.36 3.32 6.24
CA ASP A 15 5.58 2.11 6.46
C ASP A 15 5.69 1.15 5.26
N HIS A 16 5.71 1.65 4.03
CA HIS A 16 6.02 0.88 2.84
C HIS A 16 7.40 0.22 2.93
N ALA A 17 8.45 0.99 3.29
CA ALA A 17 9.80 0.43 3.45
C ALA A 17 9.86 -0.64 4.55
N ARG A 18 9.15 -0.43 5.68
CA ARG A 18 9.03 -1.43 6.74
C ARG A 18 8.35 -2.69 6.22
N MET A 19 7.23 -2.57 5.53
CA MET A 19 6.48 -3.72 4.98
C MET A 19 7.32 -4.52 3.98
N VAL A 20 8.00 -3.84 3.06
CA VAL A 20 8.93 -4.50 2.12
C VAL A 20 10.05 -5.22 2.86
N SER A 21 10.64 -4.60 3.89
CA SER A 21 11.71 -5.23 4.69
C SER A 21 11.24 -6.48 5.46
N GLN A 22 9.94 -6.58 5.73
CA GLN A 22 9.30 -7.72 6.38
C GLN A 22 8.76 -8.76 5.37
N GLY A 23 9.00 -8.56 4.07
CA GLY A 23 8.63 -9.50 3.02
C GLY A 23 7.19 -9.40 2.52
N VAL A 24 6.49 -8.30 2.81
CA VAL A 24 5.15 -8.05 2.23
C VAL A 24 5.26 -7.91 0.71
N HIS A 25 4.39 -8.60 -0.02
CA HIS A 25 4.34 -8.53 -1.48
C HIS A 25 3.47 -7.37 -1.94
N PHE A 26 4.10 -6.41 -2.64
CA PHE A 26 3.41 -5.35 -3.35
C PHE A 26 3.25 -5.72 -4.82
N ARG A 27 2.04 -5.53 -5.36
CA ARG A 27 1.69 -5.81 -6.77
C ARG A 27 2.25 -4.78 -7.73
N GLU A 28 2.48 -3.56 -7.22
CA GLU A 28 2.94 -2.42 -8.00
C GLU A 28 3.93 -1.55 -7.22
N ALA A 29 4.72 -0.76 -7.94
CA ALA A 29 5.48 0.30 -7.31
C ALA A 29 4.53 1.41 -6.81
N PRO A 30 4.88 2.11 -5.72
CA PRO A 30 4.10 3.25 -5.26
C PRO A 30 3.84 4.29 -6.35
N ARG A 31 2.60 4.76 -6.43
CA ARG A 31 2.16 5.83 -7.34
C ARG A 31 1.64 7.02 -6.55
N SER A 32 1.79 8.21 -7.14
CA SER A 32 1.25 9.46 -6.60
C SER A 32 -0.08 9.77 -7.28
N GLU A 33 -1.10 10.01 -6.48
CA GLU A 33 -2.45 10.37 -6.90
C GLU A 33 -2.88 11.68 -6.26
N ALA A 34 -3.95 12.29 -6.78
CA ALA A 34 -4.47 13.55 -6.23
C ALA A 34 -4.90 13.45 -4.76
N TYR A 35 -5.21 12.24 -4.29
CA TYR A 35 -5.65 11.97 -2.93
C TYR A 35 -4.54 11.44 -2.00
N GLY A 36 -3.34 11.18 -2.52
CA GLY A 36 -2.27 10.60 -1.72
C GLY A 36 -1.29 9.73 -2.51
N LYS A 37 -0.28 9.24 -1.81
CA LYS A 37 0.60 8.18 -2.32
C LYS A 37 0.01 6.81 -1.99
N VAL A 38 0.00 5.92 -2.96
CA VAL A 38 -0.68 4.61 -2.84
C VAL A 38 0.14 3.48 -3.45
N ALA A 39 0.06 2.30 -2.86
CA ALA A 39 0.52 1.04 -3.45
C ALA A 39 -0.38 -0.12 -3.00
N VAL A 40 -0.57 -1.09 -3.89
CA VAL A 40 -1.39 -2.27 -3.62
C VAL A 40 -0.52 -3.43 -3.11
N PHE A 41 -0.87 -4.00 -1.97
CA PHE A 41 -0.25 -5.22 -1.42
C PHE A 41 -1.25 -6.36 -1.24
N GLU A 42 -0.72 -7.58 -1.04
CA GLU A 42 -1.50 -8.78 -0.76
C GLU A 42 -1.36 -9.21 0.70
N ASP A 43 -2.47 -9.60 1.33
CA ASP A 43 -2.43 -10.31 2.60
C ASP A 43 -2.21 -11.83 2.41
N LEU A 44 -2.18 -12.60 3.50
CA LEU A 44 -1.95 -14.05 3.47
C LEU A 44 -3.08 -14.86 2.81
N HIS A 45 -4.17 -14.21 2.43
CA HIS A 45 -5.35 -14.80 1.80
C HIS A 45 -5.58 -14.26 0.38
N ASP A 46 -4.54 -13.70 -0.24
CA ASP A 46 -4.55 -13.11 -1.59
C ASP A 46 -5.51 -11.92 -1.75
N ASN A 47 -6.00 -11.33 -0.63
CA ASN A 47 -6.80 -10.12 -0.71
C ASN A 47 -5.90 -8.93 -1.03
N ALA A 48 -6.36 -8.09 -1.95
CA ALA A 48 -5.71 -6.82 -2.26
C ALA A 48 -6.04 -5.77 -1.20
N TRP A 49 -5.05 -4.97 -0.85
CA TRP A 49 -5.17 -3.81 0.05
C TRP A 49 -4.46 -2.61 -0.56
N ASP A 50 -5.09 -1.44 -0.52
CA ASP A 50 -4.42 -0.17 -0.77
C ASP A 50 -3.76 0.32 0.52
N LEU A 51 -2.43 0.44 0.53
CA LEU A 51 -1.74 1.30 1.51
C LEU A 51 -1.82 2.74 0.99
N ILE A 52 -2.39 3.66 1.76
CA ILE A 52 -2.59 5.06 1.35
C ILE A 52 -1.95 5.99 2.39
N GLY A 53 -1.09 6.88 1.94
CA GLY A 53 -0.59 8.00 2.75
C GLY A 53 -1.15 9.34 2.30
N PRO A 54 -0.79 10.43 2.99
CA PRO A 54 -1.18 11.78 2.60
C PRO A 54 -0.64 12.15 1.19
N ALA A 55 -1.25 13.18 0.60
CA ALA A 55 -0.77 13.83 -0.62
C ALA A 55 0.47 14.70 -0.35
#